data_AF-A0A507CQP6-F1
#
_entry.id   AF-A0A507CQP6-F1
#
_cell.length_a   1.000
_cell.length_b   1.000
_cell.length_c   1.000
_cell.angle_alpha   90.00
_cell.angle_beta   90.00
_cell.angle_gamma   90.00
#
_symmetry.space_group_name_H-M   'P 1'
#
loop_
_entity.id
_entity.type
_entity.pdbx_description
1 polymer ?
#
loop_
_entity_poly.entity_id
_entity_poly.type
_entity_poly.pdbx_seq_one_letter_code
_entity_poly.pdbx_strand_id
1 'polypeptide(L)'
;MASHQADPIQAAIHIWNSKQLETIKNLLLVYSIFYYTTSFCGAIRQYGLFGCIKKGFGTFLQSLIQSTRRFVPGVDAQVQKEVAKAVAGMEKGIVIGGSDKKYTKLPTRGLDTAVLRSELQRYQKLGRINVRDGKVSGAVYHGGAELNALLTEAYHMNILSNPLHPEVFPGVRKMESEVIQMVLNMYSAPETAGGSITSGGTESILMAIKAARDYGAARKNITNPNMYVRCCKKQSS
;
A
#
# COMPACT_ATOMS: atom_id res chain seq x y z
N MET A 1 -57.29 -43.20 8.52
CA MET A 1 -56.39 -42.35 7.72
C MET A 1 -55.20 -41.99 8.59
N ALA A 2 -54.14 -42.80 8.58
CA ALA A 2 -52.92 -42.53 9.33
C ALA A 2 -51.81 -42.30 8.31
N SER A 3 -51.46 -41.03 8.11
CA SER A 3 -50.36 -40.60 7.25
C SER A 3 -49.03 -40.97 7.92
N HIS A 4 -48.34 -41.98 7.39
CA HIS A 4 -46.97 -42.31 7.75
C HIS A 4 -46.06 -41.11 7.43
N GLN A 5 -45.65 -40.37 8.46
CA GLN A 5 -44.60 -39.35 8.34
C GLN A 5 -43.27 -40.05 8.06
N ALA A 6 -42.74 -39.83 6.86
CA ALA A 6 -41.40 -40.26 6.50
C ALA A 6 -40.38 -39.53 7.38
N ASP A 7 -39.51 -40.30 8.02
CA ASP A 7 -38.51 -39.81 8.98
C ASP A 7 -37.51 -38.89 8.24
N PRO A 8 -37.40 -37.59 8.60
CA PRO A 8 -36.64 -36.61 7.82
C PRO A 8 -35.15 -36.94 7.68
N ILE A 9 -34.61 -37.74 8.61
CA ILE A 9 -33.23 -38.22 8.59
C ILE A 9 -33.01 -39.25 7.46
N GLN A 10 -33.97 -40.14 7.22
CA GLN A 10 -33.91 -41.13 6.15
C GLN A 10 -33.98 -40.47 4.76
N ALA A 11 -34.82 -39.44 4.62
CA ALA A 11 -34.90 -38.64 3.40
C ALA A 11 -33.60 -37.88 3.11
N ALA A 12 -32.95 -37.31 4.14
CA ALA A 12 -31.66 -36.64 4.01
C ALA A 12 -30.53 -37.60 3.60
N ILE A 13 -30.50 -38.82 4.15
CA ILE A 13 -29.53 -39.87 3.77
C ILE A 13 -29.74 -40.32 2.32
N HIS A 14 -30.99 -40.49 1.88
CA HIS A 14 -31.31 -40.86 0.50
C HIS A 14 -30.89 -39.78 -0.51
N ILE A 15 -31.08 -38.50 -0.16
CA ILE A 15 -30.62 -37.36 -0.97
C ILE A 15 -29.08 -37.29 -0.99
N TRP A 16 -28.42 -37.55 0.14
CA TRP A 16 -26.97 -37.54 0.29
C TRP A 16 -26.26 -38.62 -0.55
N ASN A 17 -26.89 -39.78 -0.69
CA ASN A 17 -26.44 -40.93 -1.47
C ASN A 17 -27.03 -40.99 -2.89
N SER A 18 -27.67 -39.91 -3.35
CA SER A 18 -28.18 -39.86 -4.72
C SER A 18 -27.03 -39.79 -5.72
N LYS A 19 -27.14 -40.54 -6.82
CA LYS A 19 -26.13 -40.57 -7.92
C LYS A 19 -25.77 -39.18 -8.43
N GLN A 20 -26.72 -38.26 -8.46
CA GLN A 20 -26.50 -36.87 -8.89
C GLN A 20 -25.59 -36.12 -7.91
N LEU A 21 -25.81 -36.27 -6.59
CA LEU A 21 -24.98 -35.64 -5.57
C LEU A 21 -23.57 -36.26 -5.51
N GLU A 22 -23.44 -37.57 -5.72
CA GLU A 22 -22.13 -38.22 -5.88
C GLU A 22 -21.37 -37.69 -7.09
N THR A 23 -22.05 -37.50 -8.22
CA THR A 23 -21.42 -36.93 -9.43
C THR A 23 -20.93 -35.51 -9.18
N ILE A 24 -21.72 -34.68 -8.48
CA ILE A 24 -21.32 -33.33 -8.08
C ILE A 24 -20.13 -33.35 -7.11
N LYS A 25 -20.15 -34.22 -6.09
CA LYS A 25 -19.04 -34.39 -5.15
C LYS A 25 -17.76 -34.82 -5.88
N ASN A 26 -17.86 -35.77 -6.81
CA ASN A 26 -16.72 -36.24 -7.61
C ASN A 26 -16.20 -35.13 -8.54
N LEU A 27 -17.08 -34.33 -9.15
CA LEU A 27 -16.67 -33.18 -9.97
C LEU A 27 -15.98 -32.10 -9.13
N LEU A 28 -16.48 -31.80 -7.94
CA LEU A 28 -15.83 -30.88 -7.00
C LEU A 28 -14.50 -31.42 -6.49
N LEU A 29 -14.40 -32.73 -6.26
CA LEU A 29 -13.15 -33.40 -5.89
C LEU A 29 -12.14 -33.31 -7.04
N VAL A 30 -12.53 -33.61 -8.28
CA VAL A 30 -11.67 -33.51 -9.45
C VAL A 30 -11.23 -32.06 -9.69
N TYR A 31 -12.16 -31.11 -9.56
CA TYR A 31 -11.85 -29.68 -9.67
C TYR A 31 -10.90 -29.21 -8.58
N SER A 32 -11.11 -29.62 -7.33
CA SER A 32 -10.21 -29.26 -6.22
C SER A 32 -8.84 -29.90 -6.39
N ILE A 33 -8.75 -31.18 -6.77
CA ILE A 33 -7.49 -31.84 -7.10
C ILE A 33 -6.79 -31.10 -8.25
N PHE A 34 -7.50 -30.75 -9.32
CA PHE A 34 -6.95 -29.98 -10.45
C PHE A 34 -6.46 -28.58 -10.02
N TYR A 35 -7.23 -27.87 -9.20
CA TYR A 35 -6.86 -26.55 -8.69
C TYR A 35 -5.63 -26.62 -7.78
N TYR A 36 -5.57 -27.58 -6.85
CA TYR A 36 -4.44 -27.73 -5.95
C TYR A 36 -3.20 -28.27 -6.68
N THR A 37 -3.35 -29.17 -7.65
CA THR A 37 -2.21 -29.65 -8.45
C THR A 37 -1.65 -28.55 -9.35
N THR A 38 -2.50 -27.78 -10.04
CA THR A 38 -2.03 -26.63 -10.84
C THR A 38 -1.37 -25.55 -9.98
N SER A 39 -1.91 -25.26 -8.80
CA SER A 39 -1.30 -24.35 -7.82
C SER A 39 0.05 -24.87 -7.31
N PHE A 40 0.13 -26.15 -6.93
CA PHE A 40 1.35 -26.77 -6.43
C PHE A 40 2.45 -26.88 -7.50
N CYS A 41 2.10 -27.28 -8.72
CA CYS A 41 3.00 -27.25 -9.87
C CYS A 41 3.47 -25.82 -10.18
N GLY A 42 2.59 -24.82 -10.06
CA GLY A 42 2.96 -23.41 -10.16
C GLY A 42 3.99 -22.97 -9.11
N ALA A 43 3.79 -23.38 -7.86
CA ALA A 43 4.72 -23.10 -6.77
C ALA A 43 6.09 -23.78 -6.99
N ILE A 44 6.12 -25.04 -7.45
CA ILE A 44 7.36 -25.74 -7.79
C ILE A 44 8.08 -25.04 -8.95
N ARG A 45 7.34 -24.60 -9.98
CA ARG A 45 7.92 -23.91 -11.14
C ARG A 45 8.48 -22.53 -10.78
N GLN A 46 7.90 -21.86 -9.79
CA GLN A 46 8.30 -20.53 -9.33
C GLN A 46 9.49 -20.55 -8.37
N TYR A 47 9.52 -21.48 -7.41
CA TYR A 47 10.52 -21.50 -6.34
C TYR A 47 11.51 -22.67 -6.43
N GLY A 48 11.23 -23.68 -7.26
CA GLY A 48 11.91 -24.96 -7.24
C GLY A 48 11.54 -25.80 -6.00
N LEU A 49 11.80 -27.11 -6.07
CA LEU A 49 11.54 -28.03 -4.96
C LEU A 49 12.31 -27.61 -3.69
N PHE A 50 13.57 -27.23 -3.86
CA PHE A 50 14.44 -26.76 -2.78
C PHE A 50 14.03 -25.39 -2.22
N GLY A 51 13.47 -24.48 -3.03
CA GLY A 51 13.01 -23.18 -2.55
C GLY A 51 11.76 -23.29 -1.68
N CYS A 52 10.83 -24.18 -2.05
CA CYS A 52 9.66 -24.49 -1.22
C CYS A 52 10.07 -25.10 0.13
N ILE A 53 10.97 -26.08 0.13
CA ILE A 53 11.49 -26.71 1.36
C ILE A 53 12.19 -25.68 2.25
N LYS A 54 13.07 -24.84 1.67
CA LYS A 54 13.80 -23.82 2.42
C LYS A 54 12.88 -22.78 3.07
N LYS A 55 11.81 -22.36 2.38
CA LYS A 55 10.82 -21.41 2.91
C LYS A 55 9.96 -22.05 4.01
N GLY A 56 9.54 -23.30 3.82
CA GLY A 56 8.84 -24.08 4.84
C GLY A 56 9.69 -24.28 6.09
N PHE A 57 10.97 -24.63 5.91
CA PHE A 57 11.91 -24.78 7.02
C PHE A 57 12.18 -23.45 7.74
N GLY A 58 12.34 -22.35 7.00
CA GLY A 58 12.55 -21.03 7.61
C GLY A 58 11.37 -20.53 8.45
N THR A 59 10.14 -20.72 7.95
CA THR A 59 8.91 -20.36 8.69
C THR A 59 8.67 -21.27 9.90
N PHE A 60 8.98 -22.57 9.76
CA PHE A 60 8.99 -23.50 10.88
C PHE A 60 10.00 -23.10 11.96
N LEU A 61 11.24 -22.78 11.57
CA LEU A 61 12.29 -22.37 12.50
C LEU A 61 11.94 -21.04 13.20
N GLN A 62 11.39 -20.06 12.48
CA GLN A 62 10.89 -18.82 13.08
C GLN A 62 9.75 -19.05 14.06
N SER A 63 8.84 -19.97 13.75
CA SER A 63 7.72 -20.32 14.65
C SER A 63 8.22 -21.05 15.89
N LEU A 64 9.23 -21.92 15.71
CA LEU A 64 9.90 -22.62 16.81
C LEU A 64 10.62 -21.61 17.71
N ILE A 65 11.41 -20.69 17.17
CA ILE A 65 12.10 -19.63 17.92
C ILE A 65 11.10 -18.76 18.68
N GLN A 66 9.98 -18.36 18.07
CA GLN A 66 8.94 -17.58 18.75
C GLN A 66 8.25 -18.36 19.86
N SER A 67 8.06 -19.67 19.68
CA SER A 67 7.42 -20.53 20.68
C SER A 67 8.37 -20.84 21.83
N THR A 68 9.64 -21.10 21.56
CA THR A 68 10.67 -21.39 22.58
C THR A 68 11.10 -20.15 23.34
N ARG A 69 11.04 -18.97 22.72
CA ARG A 69 11.31 -17.67 23.37
C ARG A 69 10.45 -17.44 24.62
N ARG A 70 9.19 -17.91 24.63
CA ARG A 70 8.29 -17.78 25.79
C ARG A 70 8.74 -18.60 27.01
N PHE A 71 9.57 -19.61 26.81
CA PHE A 71 10.08 -20.48 27.87
C PHE A 71 11.40 -20.00 28.47
N VAL A 72 12.04 -18.98 27.87
CA VAL A 72 13.26 -18.37 28.43
C VAL A 72 12.85 -17.14 29.27
N PRO A 73 12.94 -17.22 30.61
CA PRO A 73 12.57 -16.10 31.47
C PRO A 73 13.45 -14.88 31.17
N GLY A 74 12.82 -13.72 30.95
CA GLY A 74 13.50 -12.44 30.74
C GLY A 74 13.70 -12.00 29.27
N VAL A 75 13.66 -12.92 28.30
CA VAL A 75 13.81 -12.57 26.87
C VAL A 75 12.63 -11.73 26.38
N ASP A 76 11.40 -12.09 26.76
CA ASP A 76 10.21 -11.31 26.43
C ASP A 76 10.25 -9.90 27.04
N ALA A 77 10.73 -9.76 28.28
CA ALA A 77 10.88 -8.46 28.93
C ALA A 77 11.89 -7.57 28.18
N GLN A 78 13.01 -8.13 27.72
CA GLN A 78 14.01 -7.37 26.97
C GLN A 78 13.51 -6.97 25.58
N VAL A 79 12.79 -7.84 24.88
CA VAL A 79 12.19 -7.47 23.58
C VAL A 79 11.12 -6.39 23.76
N GLN A 80 10.25 -6.52 24.77
CA GLN A 80 9.27 -5.49 25.06
C GLN A 80 9.92 -4.17 25.44
N LYS A 81 11.06 -4.19 26.14
CA LYS A 81 11.85 -3.01 26.45
C LYS A 81 12.40 -2.33 25.19
N GLU A 82 12.94 -3.08 24.25
CA GLU A 82 13.44 -2.52 22.98
C GLU A 82 12.30 -2.00 22.08
N VAL A 83 11.17 -2.72 22.02
CA VAL A 83 9.96 -2.24 21.33
C VAL A 83 9.45 -0.96 21.98
N ALA A 84 9.31 -0.92 23.30
CA ALA A 84 8.86 0.26 24.04
C ALA A 84 9.82 1.44 23.85
N LYS A 85 11.14 1.18 23.83
CA LYS A 85 12.16 2.21 23.56
C LYS A 85 12.07 2.74 22.13
N ALA A 86 11.84 1.88 21.14
CA ALA A 86 11.64 2.28 19.75
C ALA A 86 10.37 3.11 19.58
N VAL A 87 9.27 2.68 20.19
CA VAL A 87 7.99 3.41 20.21
C VAL A 87 8.16 4.75 20.91
N ALA A 88 8.77 4.80 22.10
CA ALA A 88 9.03 6.05 22.81
C ALA A 88 9.95 7.00 22.03
N GLY A 89 10.93 6.47 21.29
CA GLY A 89 11.78 7.25 20.39
C GLY A 89 10.99 7.87 19.23
N MET A 90 10.08 7.10 18.62
CA MET A 90 9.17 7.59 17.57
C MET A 90 8.16 8.60 18.12
N GLU A 91 7.54 8.31 19.26
CA GLU A 91 6.60 9.20 19.95
C GLU A 91 7.27 10.51 20.30
N LYS A 92 8.50 10.45 20.84
CA LYS A 92 9.28 11.66 21.06
C LYS A 92 9.45 12.43 19.76
N GLY A 93 9.77 11.79 18.63
CA GLY A 93 9.97 12.47 17.35
C GLY A 93 8.71 13.06 16.70
N ILE A 94 7.53 12.45 16.91
CA ILE A 94 6.28 12.78 16.20
C ILE A 94 5.32 13.57 17.08
N VAL A 95 5.19 13.21 18.36
CA VAL A 95 4.20 13.79 19.26
C VAL A 95 4.70 15.13 19.78
N ILE A 96 3.96 16.18 19.45
CA ILE A 96 4.09 17.49 20.09
C ILE A 96 3.46 17.36 21.49
N GLY A 97 4.20 17.77 22.52
CA GLY A 97 3.87 17.51 23.92
C GLY A 97 2.44 17.89 24.34
N GLY A 98 1.95 17.26 25.42
CA GLY A 98 0.55 17.37 25.87
C GLY A 98 0.07 18.79 26.23
N SER A 99 0.99 19.73 26.44
CA SER A 99 0.71 21.13 26.82
C SER A 99 0.40 22.07 25.65
N ASP A 100 0.52 21.61 24.39
CA ASP A 100 0.24 22.46 23.23
C ASP A 100 -1.26 22.68 23.02
N LYS A 101 -1.63 23.84 22.46
CA LYS A 101 -3.03 24.19 22.17
C LYS A 101 -3.60 23.29 21.08
N LYS A 102 -4.73 22.62 21.36
CA LYS A 102 -5.37 21.65 20.45
C LYS A 102 -6.77 22.11 20.06
N TYR A 103 -7.09 21.99 18.77
CA TYR A 103 -8.43 22.13 18.25
C TYR A 103 -8.98 20.72 17.94
N THR A 104 -9.82 20.18 18.83
CA THR A 104 -10.41 18.84 18.67
C THR A 104 -11.86 18.88 18.17
N LYS A 105 -12.45 20.07 18.12
CA LYS A 105 -13.79 20.35 17.61
C LYS A 105 -13.76 21.65 16.81
N LEU A 106 -14.69 21.79 15.87
CA LEU A 106 -14.90 23.08 15.19
C LEU A 106 -15.29 24.14 16.24
N PRO A 107 -14.69 25.34 16.19
CA PRO A 107 -15.03 26.40 17.11
C PRO A 107 -16.44 26.92 16.84
N THR A 108 -17.16 27.31 17.89
CA THR A 108 -18.54 27.81 17.79
C THR A 108 -18.64 29.08 16.94
N ARG A 109 -17.55 29.85 16.82
CA ARG A 109 -17.43 31.01 15.94
C ARG A 109 -16.13 30.89 15.13
N GLY A 110 -16.17 31.37 13.88
CA GLY A 110 -14.98 31.45 13.04
C GLY A 110 -13.87 32.25 13.71
N LEU A 111 -12.64 31.75 13.63
CA LEU A 111 -11.48 32.46 14.14
C LEU A 111 -11.17 33.65 13.23
N ASP A 112 -10.72 34.75 13.83
CA ASP A 112 -10.26 35.90 13.06
C ASP A 112 -8.98 35.58 12.27
N THR A 113 -8.80 36.25 11.12
CA THR A 113 -7.65 36.02 10.24
C THR A 113 -6.31 36.31 10.91
N ALA A 114 -6.22 37.30 11.82
CA ALA A 114 -4.99 37.58 12.55
C ALA A 114 -4.65 36.45 13.53
N VAL A 115 -5.67 35.88 14.19
CA VAL A 115 -5.52 34.72 15.07
C VAL A 115 -5.13 33.47 14.28
N LEU A 116 -5.74 33.24 13.12
CA LEU A 116 -5.36 32.11 12.25
C LEU A 116 -3.91 32.21 11.79
N ARG A 117 -3.45 33.40 11.38
CA ARG A 117 -2.04 33.60 10.98
C ARG A 117 -1.07 33.36 12.12
N SER A 118 -1.39 33.81 13.35
CA SER A 118 -0.53 33.56 14.51
C SER A 118 -0.50 32.07 14.88
N GLU A 119 -1.62 31.35 14.75
CA GLU A 119 -1.67 29.90 14.92
C GLU A 119 -0.86 29.16 13.84
N LEU A 120 -0.92 29.56 12.57
CA LEU A 120 -0.08 28.99 11.51
C LEU A 120 1.41 29.18 11.79
N GLN A 121 1.83 30.37 12.25
CA GLN A 121 3.20 30.63 12.67
C GLN A 121 3.60 29.78 13.89
N ARG A 122 2.68 29.57 14.83
CA ARG A 122 2.90 28.66 15.96
C ARG A 122 3.17 27.24 15.48
N TYR A 123 2.36 26.71 14.56
CA TYR A 123 2.57 25.38 13.99
C TYR A 123 3.90 25.25 13.25
N GLN A 124 4.30 26.27 12.50
CA GLN A 124 5.60 26.29 11.80
C GLN A 124 6.78 26.16 12.79
N LYS A 125 6.69 26.78 13.97
CA LYS A 125 7.71 26.72 15.02
C LYS A 125 7.78 25.37 15.75
N LEU A 126 6.82 24.47 15.56
CA LEU A 126 6.86 23.12 16.15
C LEU A 126 7.86 22.20 15.44
N GLY A 127 8.33 22.57 14.24
CA GLY A 127 9.40 21.87 13.54
C GLY A 127 10.69 21.87 14.36
N ARG A 128 11.16 20.68 14.73
CA ARG A 128 12.34 20.51 15.62
C ARG A 128 13.67 20.52 14.89
N ILE A 129 13.65 20.24 13.59
CA ILE A 129 14.84 20.19 12.76
C ILE A 129 14.73 21.29 11.72
N ASN A 130 15.74 22.15 11.66
CA ASN A 130 15.83 23.13 10.60
C ASN A 130 16.20 22.43 9.29
N VAL A 131 15.22 22.28 8.41
CA VAL A 131 15.41 21.60 7.13
C VAL A 131 16.30 22.40 6.17
N ARG A 132 16.46 23.73 6.42
CA ARG A 132 17.32 24.60 5.60
C ARG A 132 18.81 24.33 5.79
N ASP A 133 19.20 23.67 6.88
CA ASP A 133 20.61 23.36 7.17
C ASP A 133 21.12 22.13 6.38
N GLY A 134 20.29 21.52 5.52
CA GLY A 134 20.67 20.35 4.71
C GLY A 134 20.86 19.05 5.52
N LYS A 135 20.52 19.07 6.81
CA LYS A 135 20.74 17.93 7.74
C LYS A 135 19.67 16.86 7.69
N VAL A 136 18.66 17.00 6.82
CA VAL A 136 17.55 16.04 6.69
C VAL A 136 17.60 15.38 5.33
N SER A 137 17.97 14.10 5.29
CA SER A 137 18.02 13.33 4.06
C SER A 137 16.61 13.06 3.50
N GLY A 138 16.40 13.40 2.23
CA GLY A 138 15.22 13.02 1.45
C GLY A 138 13.91 13.77 1.75
N ALA A 139 13.88 14.70 2.71
CA ALA A 139 12.64 15.40 3.09
C ALA A 139 12.35 16.66 2.23
N VAL A 140 13.37 17.44 1.90
CA VAL A 140 13.27 18.64 1.05
C VAL A 140 14.40 18.62 0.04
N TYR A 141 14.07 18.79 -1.23
CA TYR A 141 15.02 18.60 -2.34
C TYR A 141 15.73 19.89 -2.79
N HIS A 142 15.05 21.04 -2.76
CA HIS A 142 15.63 22.31 -3.26
C HIS A 142 15.70 23.37 -2.16
N GLY A 143 14.56 23.83 -1.63
CA GLY A 143 14.51 24.75 -0.48
C GLY A 143 14.93 26.21 -0.75
N GLY A 144 15.33 26.56 -1.97
CA GLY A 144 15.72 27.92 -2.38
C GLY A 144 14.57 28.93 -2.34
N ALA A 145 14.85 30.14 -1.84
CA ALA A 145 13.83 31.17 -1.61
C ALA A 145 13.18 31.68 -2.92
N GLU A 146 13.97 31.88 -3.97
CA GLU A 146 13.50 32.35 -5.28
C GLU A 146 12.50 31.36 -5.90
N LEU A 147 12.88 30.08 -5.99
CA LEU A 147 12.00 29.04 -6.52
C LEU A 147 10.71 28.89 -5.66
N ASN A 148 10.84 28.95 -4.34
CA ASN A 148 9.67 28.87 -3.46
C ASN A 148 8.69 30.03 -3.69
N ALA A 149 9.19 31.24 -3.95
CA ALA A 149 8.36 32.39 -4.26
C ALA A 149 7.58 32.16 -5.56
N LEU A 150 8.27 31.71 -6.62
CA LEU A 150 7.65 31.38 -7.91
C LEU A 150 6.59 30.27 -7.79
N LEU A 151 6.89 29.20 -7.05
CA LEU A 151 5.94 28.10 -6.84
C LEU A 151 4.71 28.54 -6.05
N THR A 152 4.88 29.42 -5.06
CA THR A 152 3.77 29.98 -4.28
C THR A 152 2.88 30.86 -5.15
N GLU A 153 3.47 31.67 -6.03
CA GLU A 153 2.73 32.49 -6.99
C GLU A 153 1.94 31.62 -7.99
N ALA A 154 2.58 30.61 -8.58
CA ALA A 154 1.91 29.68 -9.50
C ALA A 154 0.75 28.94 -8.83
N TYR A 155 0.93 28.51 -7.56
CA TYR A 155 -0.14 27.90 -6.77
C TYR A 155 -1.28 28.88 -6.51
N HIS A 156 -0.97 30.12 -6.15
CA HIS A 156 -1.98 31.16 -5.91
C HIS A 156 -2.84 31.41 -7.15
N MET A 157 -2.22 31.50 -8.34
CA MET A 157 -2.94 31.68 -9.61
C MET A 157 -3.87 30.50 -9.95
N ASN A 158 -3.53 29.28 -9.51
CA ASN A 158 -4.25 28.05 -9.86
C ASN A 158 -4.99 27.42 -8.67
N ILE A 159 -5.23 28.16 -7.58
CA ILE A 159 -5.75 27.61 -6.31
C ILE A 159 -7.13 26.95 -6.43
N LEU A 160 -7.94 27.39 -7.39
CA LEU A 160 -9.28 26.85 -7.66
C LEU A 160 -9.30 25.84 -8.81
N SER A 161 -8.15 25.54 -9.41
CA SER A 161 -8.10 24.64 -10.55
C SER A 161 -8.45 23.21 -10.14
N ASN A 162 -9.16 22.49 -11.03
CA ASN A 162 -9.52 21.09 -10.84
C ASN A 162 -9.37 20.33 -12.17
N PRO A 163 -8.33 19.51 -12.36
CA PRO A 163 -8.10 18.76 -13.60
C PRO A 163 -9.22 17.79 -14.01
N LEU A 164 -10.18 17.50 -13.11
CA LEU A 164 -11.39 16.72 -13.44
C LEU A 164 -12.28 17.42 -14.49
N HIS A 165 -12.18 18.75 -14.59
CA HIS A 165 -12.98 19.60 -15.47
C HIS A 165 -12.09 20.33 -16.50
N PRO A 166 -11.49 19.61 -17.48
CA PRO A 166 -10.57 20.21 -18.46
C PRO A 166 -11.22 21.27 -19.35
N GLU A 167 -12.54 21.24 -19.51
CA GLU A 167 -13.34 22.25 -20.21
C GLU A 167 -13.38 23.60 -19.46
N VAL A 168 -13.31 23.55 -18.13
CA VAL A 168 -13.28 24.74 -17.27
C VAL A 168 -11.84 25.22 -17.05
N PHE A 169 -10.88 24.28 -16.96
CA PHE A 169 -9.47 24.57 -16.67
C PHE A 169 -8.51 24.09 -17.78
N PRO A 170 -8.65 24.56 -19.04
CA PRO A 170 -7.84 24.07 -20.15
C PRO A 170 -6.34 24.41 -19.99
N GLY A 171 -6.03 25.51 -19.29
CA GLY A 171 -4.65 25.91 -19.01
C GLY A 171 -3.89 24.86 -18.20
N VAL A 172 -4.50 24.31 -17.15
CA VAL A 172 -3.88 23.24 -16.34
C VAL A 172 -3.71 21.98 -17.18
N ARG A 173 -4.74 21.57 -17.93
CA ARG A 173 -4.64 20.41 -18.82
C ARG A 173 -3.49 20.52 -19.82
N LYS A 174 -3.29 21.73 -20.38
CA LYS A 174 -2.16 22.03 -21.27
C LYS A 174 -0.82 21.90 -20.55
N MET A 175 -0.66 22.55 -19.40
CA MET A 175 0.56 22.45 -18.59
C MET A 175 0.90 21.00 -18.24
N GLU A 176 -0.08 20.20 -17.85
CA GLU A 176 0.13 18.78 -17.57
C GLU A 176 0.68 18.02 -18.79
N SER A 177 0.11 18.26 -19.97
CA SER A 177 0.55 17.61 -21.21
C SER A 177 1.99 18.00 -21.61
N GLU A 178 2.35 19.27 -21.44
CA GLU A 178 3.69 19.76 -21.73
C GLU A 178 4.73 19.18 -20.76
N VAL A 179 4.40 19.10 -19.47
CA VAL A 179 5.26 18.46 -18.46
C VAL A 179 5.48 16.98 -18.79
N ILE A 180 4.43 16.25 -19.15
CA ILE A 180 4.55 14.85 -19.58
C ILE A 180 5.49 14.74 -20.79
N GLN A 181 5.32 15.59 -21.81
CA GLN A 181 6.17 15.55 -23.00
C GLN A 181 7.63 15.87 -22.68
N MET A 182 7.91 16.86 -21.83
CA MET A 182 9.27 17.17 -21.38
C MET A 182 9.93 15.98 -20.70
N VAL A 183 9.21 15.26 -19.83
CA VAL A 183 9.73 14.07 -19.15
C VAL A 183 9.92 12.90 -20.13
N LEU A 184 8.98 12.66 -21.05
CA LEU A 184 9.13 11.63 -22.08
C LEU A 184 10.37 11.88 -22.95
N ASN A 185 10.61 13.12 -23.35
CA ASN A 185 11.80 13.51 -24.09
C ASN A 185 13.09 13.31 -23.26
N MET A 186 13.05 13.65 -21.97
CA MET A 186 14.19 13.45 -21.04
C MET A 186 14.62 11.98 -20.95
N TYR A 187 13.66 11.05 -21.03
CA TYR A 187 13.91 9.61 -21.01
C TYR A 187 14.03 8.97 -22.41
N SER A 188 14.10 9.78 -23.48
CA SER A 188 14.17 9.31 -24.87
C SER A 188 13.08 8.30 -25.23
N ALA A 189 11.85 8.56 -24.77
CA ALA A 189 10.70 7.70 -25.05
C ALA A 189 10.35 7.71 -26.56
N PRO A 190 9.77 6.63 -27.10
CA PRO A 190 9.31 6.60 -28.49
C PRO A 190 8.16 7.59 -28.72
N GLU A 191 7.96 8.04 -29.96
CA GLU A 191 6.91 9.00 -30.32
C GLU A 191 5.48 8.52 -29.99
N THR A 192 5.28 7.20 -29.93
CA THR A 192 4.01 6.58 -29.56
C THR A 192 3.78 6.49 -28.05
N ALA A 193 4.76 6.90 -27.23
CA ALA A 193 4.64 6.88 -25.78
C ALA A 193 3.65 7.94 -25.28
N GLY A 194 2.88 7.57 -24.28
CA GLY A 194 2.02 8.48 -23.52
C GLY A 194 2.39 8.45 -22.03
N GLY A 195 1.77 9.35 -21.27
CA GLY A 195 1.97 9.43 -19.82
C GLY A 195 0.80 10.11 -19.12
N SER A 196 0.86 10.09 -17.79
CA SER A 196 -0.09 10.76 -16.91
C SER A 196 0.65 11.31 -15.69
N ILE A 197 0.21 12.45 -15.17
CA ILE A 197 0.67 12.97 -13.88
C ILE A 197 -0.04 12.21 -12.75
N THR A 198 0.68 11.98 -11.66
CA THR A 198 0.20 11.33 -10.44
C THR A 198 0.54 12.20 -9.23
N SER A 199 -0.05 11.89 -8.08
CA SER A 199 0.21 12.58 -6.81
C SER A 199 1.63 12.37 -6.26
N GLY A 200 2.33 11.32 -6.69
CA GLY A 200 3.68 11.03 -6.24
C GLY A 200 4.19 9.65 -6.67
N GLY A 201 5.43 9.34 -6.29
CA GLY A 201 6.14 8.14 -6.74
C GLY A 201 5.44 6.81 -6.40
N THR A 202 4.80 6.74 -5.23
CA THR A 202 4.04 5.54 -4.83
C THR A 202 2.86 5.27 -5.77
N GLU A 203 2.07 6.29 -6.09
CA GLU A 203 0.96 6.17 -7.03
C GLU A 203 1.46 5.80 -8.42
N SER A 204 2.55 6.41 -8.90
CA SER A 204 3.16 6.06 -10.19
C SER A 204 3.54 4.58 -10.28
N ILE A 205 4.16 4.03 -9.23
CA ILE A 205 4.52 2.60 -9.18
C ILE A 205 3.27 1.73 -9.20
N LEU A 206 2.24 2.07 -8.41
CA LEU A 206 0.98 1.33 -8.38
C LEU A 206 0.27 1.36 -9.73
N MET A 207 0.24 2.51 -10.40
CA MET A 207 -0.35 2.66 -11.73
C MET A 207 0.39 1.84 -12.78
N ALA A 208 1.73 1.80 -12.74
CA ALA A 208 2.52 0.96 -13.63
C ALA A 208 2.24 -0.54 -13.41
N ILE A 209 2.18 -0.99 -12.15
CA ILE A 209 1.84 -2.38 -11.81
C ILE A 209 0.42 -2.73 -12.26
N LYS A 210 -0.55 -1.84 -12.00
CA LYS A 210 -1.94 -2.00 -12.44
C LYS A 210 -2.03 -2.12 -13.95
N ALA A 211 -1.36 -1.25 -14.71
CA ALA A 211 -1.34 -1.30 -16.16
C ALA A 211 -0.75 -2.62 -16.69
N ALA A 212 0.37 -3.08 -16.13
CA ALA A 212 0.98 -4.35 -16.51
C ALA A 212 0.09 -5.56 -16.18
N ARG A 213 -0.56 -5.54 -15.00
CA ARG A 213 -1.52 -6.57 -14.57
C ARG A 213 -2.70 -6.66 -15.54
N ASP A 214 -3.35 -5.53 -15.82
CA ASP A 214 -4.54 -5.48 -16.66
C ASP A 214 -4.21 -5.83 -18.12
N TYR A 215 -3.05 -5.40 -18.61
CA TYR A 215 -2.53 -5.83 -19.92
C TYR A 215 -2.31 -7.35 -19.97
N GLY A 216 -1.71 -7.94 -18.93
CA GLY A 216 -1.48 -9.39 -18.84
C GLY A 216 -2.78 -10.20 -18.81
N ALA A 217 -3.80 -9.70 -18.10
CA ALA A 217 -5.12 -10.31 -18.11
C ALA A 217 -5.76 -10.23 -19.51
N ALA A 218 -5.79 -9.04 -20.13
CA ALA A 218 -6.50 -8.81 -21.38
C ALA A 218 -5.81 -9.41 -22.62
N ARG A 219 -4.48 -9.45 -22.67
CA ARG A 219 -3.71 -9.89 -23.85
C ARG A 219 -3.08 -11.27 -23.71
N LYS A 220 -2.92 -11.77 -22.48
CA LYS A 220 -2.22 -13.04 -22.20
C LYS A 220 -3.03 -14.02 -21.35
N ASN A 221 -4.30 -13.70 -21.02
CA ASN A 221 -5.17 -14.54 -20.18
C ASN A 221 -4.53 -14.93 -18.83
N ILE A 222 -3.71 -14.04 -18.24
CA ILE A 222 -3.07 -14.29 -16.95
C ILE A 222 -4.07 -14.01 -15.83
N THR A 223 -4.48 -15.03 -15.09
CA THR A 223 -5.42 -14.93 -13.95
C THR A 223 -4.72 -14.77 -12.60
N ASN A 224 -3.50 -15.27 -12.47
CA ASN A 224 -2.68 -15.20 -11.26
C ASN A 224 -1.35 -14.49 -11.56
N PRO A 225 -1.32 -13.15 -11.61
CA PRO A 225 -0.15 -12.38 -11.96
C PRO A 225 0.92 -12.45 -10.85
N ASN A 226 2.18 -12.62 -11.25
CA ASN A 226 3.34 -12.63 -10.36
C ASN A 226 4.30 -11.49 -10.75
N MET A 227 4.84 -10.79 -9.74
CA MET A 227 5.81 -9.72 -9.92
C MET A 227 7.14 -10.09 -9.27
N TYR A 228 8.23 -9.98 -10.02
CA TYR A 228 9.59 -10.21 -9.53
C TYR A 228 10.30 -8.86 -9.40
N VAL A 229 10.73 -8.53 -8.19
CA VAL A 229 11.48 -7.30 -7.90
C VAL A 229 12.77 -7.65 -7.15
N ARG A 230 13.83 -6.90 -7.42
CA ARG A 230 15.11 -7.07 -6.71
C ARG A 230 14.99 -6.50 -5.30
N CYS A 231 15.26 -7.32 -4.29
CA CYS A 231 15.41 -6.82 -2.93
C CYS A 231 16.73 -6.04 -2.82
N CYS A 232 16.65 -4.73 -2.61
CA CYS A 232 17.82 -3.92 -2.32
C CYS A 232 18.23 -4.17 -0.87
N LYS A 233 19.32 -4.91 -0.65
CA LYS A 233 19.92 -4.98 0.69
C LYS A 233 20.55 -3.63 0.98
N LYS A 234 20.03 -2.93 2.00
CA LYS A 234 20.65 -1.72 2.52
C LYS A 234 22.08 -2.09 2.97
N GLN A 235 23.10 -1.63 2.25
CA GLN A 235 24.47 -1.72 2.75
C GLN A 235 24.54 -0.83 3.98
N SER A 236 24.81 -1.41 5.14
CA SER A 236 25.17 -0.65 6.33
C SER A 236 26.55 -0.05 6.07
N SER A 237 26.58 1.25 5.75
CA SER A 237 27.77 2.09 5.86
C SER A 237 28.12 2.31 7.33
#